data_AF-V4P9V8-F1
#
_entry.id   AF-V4P9V8-F1
#
_cell.length_a   1.000
_cell.length_b   1.000
_cell.length_c   1.000
_cell.angle_alpha   90.00
_cell.angle_beta   90.00
_cell.angle_gamma   90.00
#
_symmetry.space_group_name_H-M   'P 1'
#
loop_
_entity.id
_entity.type
_entity.pdbx_description
1 polymer ?
#
loop_
_entity_poly.entity_id
_entity_poly.type
_entity_poly.pdbx_seq_one_letter_code
_entity_poly.pdbx_strand_id
1 'polypeptide(L)'
;MSPNRPADTAVCHPLVKPLTLASALVGLTVLGVGIASKLGVIEADMAKRICGIAFGVLLVVLGNFLPKVARPIGADADPRPIRTAERMAGWLFVLGGLAYIAAWVFVPPGLNLMASSVVGLGVFAAASAVWLTLAGLPRHRPSSGNPRAYAARRSMFVMLHAVFWAFAMFLAAGVWAQPVVTYMMLGFVAANGVLLSCLRRPRLPQEPESAA
;
A
#
# COMPACT_ATOMS: atom_id res chain seq x y z
N MET A 1 46.86 13.31 5.42
CA MET A 1 46.40 12.96 4.06
C MET A 1 45.17 12.08 4.23
N SER A 2 43.97 12.69 4.22
CA SER A 2 42.71 11.99 4.53
C SER A 2 42.12 11.40 3.25
N PRO A 3 41.73 10.12 3.21
CA PRO A 3 41.22 9.50 1.99
C PRO A 3 39.84 10.06 1.65
N ASN A 4 39.72 10.55 0.42
CA ASN A 4 38.49 10.95 -0.26
C ASN A 4 37.39 9.90 -0.03
N ARG A 5 36.37 10.24 0.77
CA ARG A 5 35.13 9.46 0.87
C ARG A 5 34.34 9.74 -0.42
N PRO A 6 34.15 8.77 -1.33
CA PRO A 6 33.35 9.01 -2.52
C PRO A 6 31.94 9.42 -2.09
N ALA A 7 31.44 10.49 -2.71
CA ALA A 7 30.10 11.00 -2.48
C ALA A 7 29.10 9.85 -2.61
N ASP A 8 28.42 9.55 -1.51
CA ASP A 8 27.23 8.71 -1.42
C ASP A 8 26.18 9.33 -2.35
N THR A 9 26.27 9.04 -3.64
CA THR A 9 25.22 9.34 -4.59
C THR A 9 24.01 8.56 -4.11
N ALA A 10 23.00 9.31 -3.65
CA ALA A 10 21.74 8.76 -3.20
C ALA A 10 21.13 7.96 -4.34
N VAL A 11 21.37 6.65 -4.33
CA VAL A 11 20.67 5.69 -5.18
C VAL A 11 19.22 5.67 -4.68
N CYS A 12 18.43 6.62 -5.17
CA CYS A 12 16.98 6.57 -5.09
C CYS A 12 16.56 5.20 -5.62
N HIS A 13 15.96 4.40 -4.74
CA HIS A 13 15.55 3.02 -5.03
C HIS A 13 14.91 2.94 -6.42
N PRO A 14 15.49 2.17 -7.38
CA PRO A 14 14.95 2.06 -8.73
C PRO A 14 13.51 1.53 -8.76
N LEU A 15 13.04 0.96 -7.64
CA LEU A 15 11.72 0.39 -7.45
C LEU A 15 10.64 1.36 -6.95
N VAL A 16 11.01 2.53 -6.39
CA VAL A 16 10.01 3.52 -5.96
C VAL A 16 9.42 4.26 -7.16
N LYS A 17 10.27 4.59 -8.14
CA LYS A 17 9.89 5.26 -9.39
C LYS A 17 8.72 4.57 -10.14
N PRO A 18 8.76 3.25 -10.42
CA PRO A 18 7.67 2.58 -11.13
C PRO A 18 6.38 2.53 -10.30
N LEU A 19 6.46 2.39 -8.98
CA LEU A 19 5.26 2.40 -8.13
C LEU A 19 4.62 3.79 -8.09
N THR A 20 5.42 4.85 -7.95
CA THR A 20 4.93 6.23 -8.01
C THR A 20 4.30 6.53 -9.37
N LEU A 21 4.93 6.08 -10.46
CA LEU A 21 4.41 6.25 -11.81
C LEU A 21 3.08 5.51 -12.00
N ALA A 22 2.97 4.26 -11.54
CA ALA A 22 1.74 3.49 -11.62
C ALA A 22 0.60 4.15 -10.83
N SER A 23 0.87 4.60 -9.60
CA SER A 23 -0.12 5.33 -8.78
C SER A 23 -0.53 6.65 -9.43
N ALA A 24 0.41 7.39 -10.00
CA ALA A 24 0.12 8.65 -10.70
C ALA A 24 -0.73 8.41 -11.94
N LEU A 25 -0.41 7.37 -12.74
CA LEU A 25 -1.19 7.00 -13.92
C LEU A 25 -2.63 6.64 -13.54
N VAL A 26 -2.82 5.79 -12.52
CA VAL A 26 -4.15 5.43 -12.03
C VAL A 26 -4.91 6.66 -11.54
N GLY A 27 -4.25 7.55 -10.78
CA GLY A 27 -4.86 8.80 -10.31
C GLY A 27 -5.30 9.71 -11.46
N LEU A 28 -4.46 9.87 -12.48
CA LEU A 28 -4.79 10.64 -13.68
C LEU A 28 -5.94 10.01 -14.48
N THR A 29 -5.97 8.68 -14.61
CA THR A 29 -7.08 7.97 -15.25
C THR A 29 -8.39 8.20 -14.51
N VAL A 30 -8.41 8.04 -13.18
CA VAL A 30 -9.62 8.26 -12.36
C VAL A 30 -10.10 9.71 -12.47
N LEU A 31 -9.18 10.68 -12.43
CA LEU A 31 -9.52 12.10 -12.58
C LEU A 31 -10.10 12.39 -13.97
N GLY A 32 -9.44 11.93 -15.03
CA GLY A 32 -9.87 12.13 -16.41
C GLY A 32 -11.25 11.52 -16.68
N VAL A 33 -11.49 10.30 -16.19
CA VAL A 33 -12.79 9.63 -16.28
C VAL A 33 -13.86 10.37 -15.48
N GLY A 34 -13.53 10.89 -14.30
CA GLY A 34 -14.44 11.71 -13.50
C GLY A 34 -14.88 12.98 -14.23
N ILE A 35 -13.94 13.67 -14.88
CA ILE A 35 -14.23 14.87 -15.70
C ILE A 35 -15.08 14.48 -16.91
N ALA A 36 -14.71 13.43 -17.65
CA ALA A 36 -15.45 12.96 -18.82
C ALA A 36 -16.90 12.57 -18.48
N SER A 37 -17.12 11.94 -17.32
CA SER A 37 -18.46 11.60 -16.83
C SER A 37 -19.29 12.85 -16.49
N LYS A 38 -18.68 13.88 -15.88
CA LYS A 38 -19.35 15.14 -15.58
C LYS A 38 -19.73 15.94 -16.82
N LEU A 39 -18.95 15.81 -17.89
CA LEU A 39 -19.23 16.41 -19.20
C LEU A 39 -20.27 15.62 -20.00
N GLY A 40 -20.75 14.48 -19.50
CA GLY A 40 -21.69 13.62 -20.20
C GLY A 40 -21.07 12.85 -21.39
N VAL A 41 -19.74 12.85 -21.52
CA VAL A 41 -19.03 12.11 -22.58
C VAL A 41 -19.09 10.60 -22.33
N ILE A 42 -19.13 10.20 -21.06
CA ILE A 42 -19.17 8.80 -20.63
C ILE A 42 -20.30 8.62 -19.62
N GLU A 43 -21.06 7.53 -19.78
CA GLU A 43 -22.08 7.12 -18.82
C GLU A 43 -21.49 6.90 -17.43
N ALA A 44 -22.22 7.31 -16.38
CA ALA A 44 -21.75 7.23 -15.00
C ALA A 44 -21.37 5.82 -14.56
N ASP A 45 -22.06 4.79 -15.06
CA ASP A 45 -21.76 3.41 -14.70
C ASP A 45 -20.51 2.87 -15.41
N MET A 46 -20.29 3.27 -16.66
CA MET A 46 -19.03 2.99 -17.36
C MET A 46 -17.86 3.67 -16.64
N ALA A 47 -18.02 4.93 -16.23
CA ALA A 47 -17.00 5.66 -15.48
C ALA A 47 -16.62 4.94 -14.17
N LYS A 48 -17.60 4.48 -13.40
CA LYS A 48 -17.36 3.69 -12.18
C LYS A 48 -16.58 2.41 -12.46
N ARG A 49 -16.94 1.68 -13.53
CA ARG A 49 -16.24 0.44 -13.93
C ARG A 49 -14.78 0.70 -14.26
N ILE A 50 -14.49 1.74 -15.04
CA ILE A 50 -13.11 2.10 -15.39
C ILE A 50 -12.31 2.42 -14.13
N CYS A 51 -12.86 3.22 -13.21
CA CYS A 51 -12.21 3.53 -11.95
C CYS A 51 -11.94 2.29 -11.09
N GLY A 52 -12.92 1.37 -11.00
CA GLY A 52 -12.77 0.10 -10.31
C GLY A 52 -11.67 -0.77 -10.92
N ILE A 53 -11.66 -0.93 -12.24
CA ILE A 53 -10.63 -1.70 -12.95
C ILE A 53 -9.25 -1.09 -12.72
N ALA A 54 -9.12 0.24 -12.82
CA ALA A 54 -7.85 0.94 -12.57
C ALA A 54 -7.34 0.70 -11.13
N PHE A 55 -8.23 0.67 -10.15
CA PHE A 55 -7.88 0.32 -8.77
C PHE A 55 -7.45 -1.15 -8.64
N GLY A 56 -8.14 -2.07 -9.32
CA GLY A 56 -7.73 -3.47 -9.38
C GLY A 56 -6.32 -3.67 -9.97
N VAL A 57 -5.99 -2.92 -11.03
CA VAL A 57 -4.64 -2.91 -11.63
C VAL A 57 -3.61 -2.40 -10.61
N LEU A 58 -3.94 -1.35 -9.85
CA LEU A 58 -3.06 -0.84 -8.81
C LEU A 58 -2.73 -1.92 -7.76
N LEU A 59 -3.69 -2.78 -7.39
CA LEU A 59 -3.45 -3.90 -6.47
C LEU A 59 -2.52 -4.96 -7.06
N VAL A 60 -2.69 -5.28 -8.35
CA VAL A 60 -1.80 -6.23 -9.06
C VAL A 60 -0.37 -5.71 -9.08
N VAL A 61 -0.20 -4.42 -9.38
CA VAL A 61 1.11 -3.77 -9.32
C VAL A 61 1.64 -3.82 -7.89
N LEU A 62 0.85 -3.38 -6.91
CA LEU A 62 1.27 -3.34 -5.51
C LEU A 62 1.71 -4.72 -4.99
N GLY A 63 0.95 -5.78 -5.29
CA GLY A 63 1.30 -7.16 -4.90
C GLY A 63 2.62 -7.65 -5.49
N ASN A 64 2.94 -7.26 -6.73
CA ASN A 64 4.21 -7.59 -7.38
C ASN A 64 5.40 -6.80 -6.82
N PHE A 65 5.17 -5.59 -6.33
CA PHE A 65 6.21 -4.71 -5.79
C PHE A 65 6.42 -4.89 -4.28
N LEU A 66 5.40 -5.30 -3.52
CA LEU A 66 5.46 -5.54 -2.08
C LEU A 66 6.69 -6.34 -1.63
N PRO A 67 6.95 -7.55 -2.18
CA PRO A 67 8.11 -8.36 -1.75
C PRO A 67 9.45 -7.76 -2.16
N LYS A 68 9.47 -6.85 -3.15
CA LYS A 68 10.68 -6.19 -3.66
C LYS A 68 11.05 -4.94 -2.87
N VAL A 69 10.04 -4.22 -2.34
CA VAL A 69 10.22 -3.00 -1.55
C VAL A 69 10.48 -3.33 -0.08
N ALA A 70 9.83 -4.37 0.45
CA ALA A 70 10.02 -4.81 1.84
C ALA A 70 11.49 -5.16 2.14
N ARG A 71 12.21 -5.73 1.17
CA ARG A 71 13.61 -6.17 1.31
C ARG A 71 14.42 -5.94 0.03
N PRO A 72 15.30 -4.94 0.00
CA PRO A 72 16.27 -4.76 -1.08
C PRO A 72 17.15 -6.01 -1.26
N ILE A 73 17.44 -6.37 -2.51
CA ILE A 73 18.37 -7.45 -2.87
C ILE A 73 19.74 -7.14 -2.23
N GLY A 74 20.26 -8.04 -1.37
CA GLY A 74 21.55 -7.87 -0.66
C GLY A 74 21.47 -7.63 0.85
N ALA A 75 20.29 -7.67 1.47
CA ALA A 75 20.18 -7.72 2.94
C ALA A 75 20.42 -9.17 3.43
N ASP A 76 21.68 -9.51 3.66
CA ASP A 76 22.21 -10.89 3.75
C ASP A 76 21.87 -11.71 5.02
N ALA A 77 20.98 -11.27 5.90
CA ALA A 77 20.83 -11.92 7.21
C ALA A 77 19.36 -12.07 7.68
N ASP A 78 18.49 -12.65 6.87
CA ASP A 78 17.08 -12.74 7.25
C ASP A 78 16.46 -14.16 7.00
N PRO A 79 15.71 -14.73 7.97
CA PRO A 79 15.23 -16.11 7.90
C PRO A 79 14.34 -16.39 6.69
N ARG A 80 14.57 -17.54 6.04
CA ARG A 80 13.74 -18.14 4.97
C ARG A 80 12.21 -18.01 5.15
N PRO A 81 11.61 -18.18 6.36
CA PRO A 81 10.16 -18.05 6.53
C PRO A 81 9.60 -16.66 6.19
N ILE A 82 10.30 -15.57 6.53
CA ILE A 82 9.75 -14.22 6.30
C ILE A 82 9.74 -13.86 4.81
N ARG A 83 10.77 -14.27 4.06
CA ARG A 83 10.80 -14.11 2.59
C ARG A 83 9.67 -14.88 1.91
N THR A 84 9.31 -16.04 2.45
CA THR A 84 8.20 -16.85 1.93
C THR A 84 6.87 -16.16 2.22
N ALA A 85 6.68 -15.64 3.43
CA ALA A 85 5.50 -14.86 3.82
C ALA A 85 5.28 -13.63 2.92
N GLU A 86 6.34 -12.85 2.67
CA GLU A 86 6.31 -11.67 1.80
C GLU A 86 5.88 -11.99 0.38
N ARG A 87 6.41 -13.08 -0.19
CA ARG A 87 6.06 -13.54 -1.54
C ARG A 87 4.63 -14.03 -1.61
N MET A 88 4.19 -14.81 -0.62
CA MET A 88 2.80 -15.30 -0.55
C MET A 88 1.81 -14.15 -0.40
N ALA A 89 2.09 -13.17 0.47
CA ALA A 89 1.28 -11.97 0.59
C ALA A 89 1.21 -11.19 -0.73
N GLY A 90 2.35 -11.04 -1.44
CA GLY A 90 2.40 -10.42 -2.76
C GLY A 90 1.52 -11.15 -3.79
N TRP A 91 1.59 -12.49 -3.84
CA TRP A 91 0.73 -13.31 -4.70
C TRP A 91 -0.75 -13.17 -4.36
N LEU A 92 -1.11 -13.12 -3.09
CA LEU A 92 -2.49 -12.89 -2.66
C LEU A 92 -3.01 -11.53 -3.16
N PHE A 93 -2.20 -10.47 -3.10
CA PHE A 93 -2.58 -9.17 -3.66
C PHE A 93 -2.72 -9.20 -5.19
N VAL A 94 -1.87 -9.96 -5.90
CA VAL A 94 -1.98 -10.12 -7.36
C VAL A 94 -3.28 -10.86 -7.72
N LEU A 95 -3.50 -12.03 -7.14
CA LEU A 95 -4.71 -12.83 -7.38
C LEU A 95 -5.98 -12.07 -6.93
N GLY A 96 -5.89 -11.38 -5.80
CA GLY A 96 -6.94 -10.52 -5.29
C GLY A 96 -7.25 -9.34 -6.20
N GLY A 97 -6.23 -8.69 -6.75
CA GLY A 97 -6.39 -7.62 -7.74
C GLY A 97 -7.05 -8.11 -9.02
N LEU A 98 -6.69 -9.30 -9.51
CA LEU A 98 -7.34 -9.92 -10.66
C LEU A 98 -8.81 -10.27 -10.36
N ALA A 99 -9.10 -10.86 -9.20
CA ALA A 99 -10.46 -11.13 -8.76
C ALA A 99 -11.28 -9.84 -8.59
N TYR A 100 -10.65 -8.76 -8.11
CA TYR A 100 -11.26 -7.44 -8.00
C TYR A 100 -11.63 -6.88 -9.38
N ILE A 101 -10.72 -6.99 -10.37
CA ILE A 101 -11.00 -6.59 -11.77
C ILE A 101 -12.15 -7.43 -12.32
N ALA A 102 -12.12 -8.75 -12.14
CA ALA A 102 -13.18 -9.65 -12.59
C ALA A 102 -14.54 -9.27 -11.98
N ALA A 103 -14.58 -8.90 -10.69
CA ALA A 103 -15.80 -8.40 -10.07
C ALA A 103 -16.33 -7.14 -10.78
N TRP A 104 -15.47 -6.21 -11.17
CA TRP A 104 -15.91 -5.00 -11.89
C TRP A 104 -16.31 -5.22 -13.35
N VAL A 105 -15.79 -6.25 -13.99
CA VAL A 105 -16.13 -6.59 -15.38
C VAL A 105 -17.43 -7.39 -15.43
N PHE A 106 -17.55 -8.46 -14.64
CA PHE A 106 -18.59 -9.46 -14.80
C PHE A 106 -19.81 -9.28 -13.88
N VAL A 107 -19.68 -8.55 -12.77
CA VAL A 107 -20.80 -8.39 -11.83
C VAL A 107 -21.80 -7.35 -12.37
N PRO A 108 -23.11 -7.54 -12.11
CA PRO A 108 -24.15 -6.58 -12.50
C PRO A 108 -23.98 -5.21 -11.81
N PRO A 109 -24.26 -4.11 -12.55
CA PRO A 109 -24.20 -2.77 -11.98
C PRO A 109 -25.09 -2.69 -10.73
N GLY A 110 -24.52 -2.23 -9.61
CA GLY A 110 -25.16 -2.21 -8.29
C GLY A 110 -24.48 -3.12 -7.27
N LEU A 111 -24.02 -4.31 -7.67
CA LEU A 111 -23.35 -5.25 -6.76
C LEU A 111 -21.81 -5.16 -6.83
N ASN A 112 -21.27 -4.54 -7.89
CA ASN A 112 -19.82 -4.47 -8.14
C ASN A 112 -19.04 -3.89 -6.96
N LEU A 113 -19.54 -2.80 -6.35
CA LEU A 113 -18.86 -2.14 -5.25
C LEU A 113 -18.80 -3.05 -4.02
N MET A 114 -19.91 -3.70 -3.66
CA MET A 114 -19.96 -4.62 -2.52
C MET A 114 -19.09 -5.86 -2.76
N ALA A 115 -19.27 -6.52 -3.91
CA ALA A 115 -18.53 -7.73 -4.27
C ALA A 115 -17.02 -7.48 -4.29
N SER A 116 -16.59 -6.39 -4.93
CA SER A 116 -15.18 -6.04 -5.04
C SER A 116 -14.59 -5.63 -3.67
N SER A 117 -15.36 -4.99 -2.80
CA SER A 117 -14.91 -4.65 -1.43
C SER A 117 -14.72 -5.88 -0.55
N VAL A 118 -15.62 -6.86 -0.64
CA VAL A 118 -15.50 -8.15 0.06
C VAL A 118 -14.24 -8.88 -0.40
N VAL A 119 -13.99 -8.91 -1.71
CA VAL A 119 -12.75 -9.48 -2.27
C VAL A 119 -11.53 -8.76 -1.72
N GLY A 120 -11.51 -7.43 -1.75
CA GLY A 120 -10.38 -6.62 -1.27
C GLY A 120 -10.07 -6.85 0.21
N LEU A 121 -11.09 -6.84 1.07
CA LEU A 121 -10.94 -7.12 2.50
C LEU A 121 -10.51 -8.56 2.77
N GLY A 122 -11.09 -9.53 2.06
CA GLY A 122 -10.72 -10.94 2.19
C GLY A 122 -9.26 -11.19 1.83
N VAL A 123 -8.79 -10.58 0.74
CA VAL A 123 -7.39 -10.64 0.30
C VAL A 123 -6.47 -10.01 1.34
N PHE A 124 -6.84 -8.84 1.88
CA PHE A 124 -6.06 -8.20 2.92
C PHE A 124 -5.97 -9.06 4.18
N ALA A 125 -7.10 -9.59 4.65
CA ALA A 125 -7.16 -10.47 5.81
C ALA A 125 -6.32 -11.74 5.60
N ALA A 126 -6.41 -12.37 4.43
CA ALA A 126 -5.61 -13.53 4.08
C ALA A 126 -4.11 -13.20 4.04
N ALA A 127 -3.73 -12.07 3.43
CA ALA A 127 -2.33 -11.63 3.37
C ALA A 127 -1.78 -11.34 4.77
N SER A 128 -2.56 -10.68 5.63
CA SER A 128 -2.20 -10.44 7.03
C SER A 128 -2.09 -11.75 7.82
N ALA A 129 -3.01 -12.70 7.63
CA ALA A 129 -2.97 -13.99 8.31
C ALA A 129 -1.74 -14.82 7.88
N VAL A 130 -1.43 -14.87 6.59
CA VAL A 130 -0.21 -15.50 6.06
C VAL A 130 1.03 -14.84 6.64
N TRP A 131 1.03 -13.51 6.71
CA TRP A 131 2.15 -12.79 7.30
C TRP A 131 2.34 -13.14 8.79
N LEU A 132 1.27 -13.10 9.59
CA LEU A 132 1.34 -13.39 11.03
C LEU A 132 1.73 -14.85 11.31
N THR A 133 1.24 -15.80 10.51
CA THR A 133 1.51 -17.24 10.67
C THR A 133 2.93 -17.61 10.24
N LEU A 134 3.39 -17.12 9.09
CA LEU A 134 4.68 -17.49 8.53
C LEU A 134 5.84 -16.62 9.02
N ALA A 135 5.63 -15.32 9.23
CA ALA A 135 6.68 -14.44 9.73
C ALA A 135 6.82 -14.51 11.27
N GLY A 136 5.79 -14.99 11.97
CA GLY A 136 5.67 -14.91 13.43
C GLY A 136 5.57 -13.45 13.91
N LEU A 137 5.21 -13.27 15.19
CA LEU A 137 5.36 -11.94 15.81
C LEU A 137 6.85 -11.58 15.80
N PRO A 138 7.25 -10.41 15.27
CA PRO A 138 8.65 -10.04 15.19
C PRO A 138 9.21 -9.87 16.61
N ARG A 139 9.81 -10.93 17.15
CA ARG A 139 10.61 -10.88 18.38
C ARG A 139 12.02 -10.33 18.13
N HIS A 140 12.41 -10.15 16.87
CA HIS A 140 13.68 -9.54 16.51
C HIS A 140 13.58 -8.02 16.57
N ARG A 141 14.23 -7.44 17.59
CA ARG A 141 14.68 -6.04 17.55
C ARG A 141 15.44 -5.84 16.23
N PRO A 142 15.15 -4.81 15.44
CA PRO A 142 15.94 -4.51 14.25
C PRO A 142 17.39 -4.28 14.66
N SER A 143 18.26 -5.28 14.48
CA SER A 143 19.66 -5.21 14.91
C SER A 143 20.52 -4.36 13.97
N SER A 144 20.00 -3.98 12.79
CA SER A 144 20.71 -3.14 11.86
C SER A 144 20.29 -1.69 12.02
N GLY A 145 21.23 -0.84 12.41
CA GLY A 145 21.10 0.62 12.41
C GLY A 145 20.93 1.23 11.02
N ASN A 146 20.43 0.49 10.01
CA ASN A 146 20.22 0.99 8.67
C ASN A 146 18.88 1.77 8.61
N PRO A 147 18.91 3.12 8.57
CA PRO A 147 17.70 3.94 8.54
C PRO A 147 16.85 3.69 7.28
N ARG A 148 17.44 3.18 6.19
CA ARG A 148 16.76 2.95 4.91
C ARG A 148 15.78 1.78 4.98
N ALA A 149 16.17 0.65 5.59
CA ALA A 149 15.30 -0.51 5.76
C ALA A 149 14.08 -0.20 6.66
N TYR A 150 14.29 0.63 7.69
CA TYR A 150 13.23 1.13 8.56
C TYR A 150 12.24 2.01 7.78
N ALA A 151 12.74 2.94 6.96
CA ALA A 151 11.89 3.80 6.14
C ALA A 151 11.04 3.01 5.13
N ALA A 152 11.60 1.97 4.51
CA ALA A 152 10.89 1.11 3.57
C ALA A 152 9.79 0.26 4.25
N ARG A 153 10.06 -0.31 5.43
CA ARG A 153 9.01 -1.01 6.21
C ARG A 153 7.91 -0.05 6.64
N ARG A 154 8.27 1.17 7.05
CA ARG A 154 7.31 2.21 7.43
C ARG A 154 6.37 2.56 6.28
N SER A 155 6.91 2.84 5.09
CA SER A 155 6.09 3.19 3.92
C SER A 155 5.17 2.04 3.51
N MET A 156 5.64 0.80 3.60
CA MET A 156 4.84 -0.39 3.34
C MET A 156 3.64 -0.50 4.29
N PHE A 157 3.82 -0.32 5.60
CA PHE A 157 2.70 -0.34 6.56
C PHE A 157 1.68 0.77 6.27
N VAL A 158 2.14 1.97 5.94
CA VAL A 158 1.25 3.08 5.57
C VAL A 158 0.46 2.75 4.29
N MET A 159 1.12 2.17 3.28
CA MET A 159 0.45 1.76 2.04
C MET A 159 -0.59 0.65 2.29
N LEU A 160 -0.25 -0.39 3.04
CA LEU A 160 -1.20 -1.45 3.38
C LEU A 160 -2.39 -0.91 4.17
N HIS A 161 -2.13 -0.05 5.16
CA HIS A 161 -3.18 0.58 5.95
C HIS A 161 -4.12 1.41 5.08
N ALA A 162 -3.57 2.17 4.12
CA ALA A 162 -4.36 2.97 3.20
C ALA A 162 -5.23 2.11 2.27
N VAL A 163 -4.68 1.03 1.73
CA VAL A 163 -5.43 0.10 0.87
C VAL A 163 -6.54 -0.60 1.64
N PHE A 164 -6.28 -1.06 2.86
CA PHE A 164 -7.30 -1.61 3.74
C PHE A 164 -8.45 -0.63 3.99
N TRP A 165 -8.11 0.62 4.32
CA TRP A 165 -9.09 1.67 4.55
C TRP A 165 -9.92 2.01 3.31
N ALA A 166 -9.31 1.98 2.12
CA ALA A 166 -10.03 2.19 0.87
C ALA A 166 -11.14 1.14 0.68
N PHE A 167 -10.84 -0.14 0.89
CA PHE A 167 -11.86 -1.19 0.81
C PHE A 167 -12.91 -1.09 1.90
N ALA A 168 -12.53 -0.74 3.12
CA ALA A 168 -13.47 -0.51 4.20
C ALA A 168 -14.47 0.60 3.84
N MET A 169 -13.99 1.71 3.26
CA MET A 169 -14.83 2.80 2.77
C MET A 169 -15.76 2.36 1.63
N PHE A 170 -15.27 1.58 0.68
CA PHE A 170 -16.09 1.06 -0.42
C PHE A 170 -17.18 0.10 0.08
N LEU A 171 -16.86 -0.76 1.04
CA LEU A 171 -17.85 -1.64 1.65
C LEU A 171 -18.91 -0.82 2.37
N ALA A 172 -18.48 0.13 3.20
CA ALA A 172 -19.41 0.96 3.95
C ALA A 172 -20.31 1.81 3.05
N ALA A 173 -19.77 2.35 1.95
CA ALA A 173 -20.54 3.04 0.93
C ALA A 173 -21.63 2.16 0.31
N GLY A 174 -21.31 0.87 0.11
CA GLY A 174 -22.26 -0.12 -0.41
C GLY A 174 -23.37 -0.51 0.56
N VAL A 175 -23.11 -0.46 1.88
CA VAL A 175 -24.05 -0.93 2.91
C VAL A 175 -24.86 0.21 3.54
N TRP A 176 -24.23 1.32 3.91
CA TRP A 176 -24.82 2.34 4.79
C TRP A 176 -25.01 3.73 4.14
N ALA A 177 -24.96 3.79 2.80
CA ALA A 177 -25.08 5.02 2.01
C ALA A 177 -23.97 6.08 2.27
N GLN A 178 -24.02 7.16 1.49
CA GLN A 178 -22.95 8.17 1.38
C GLN A 178 -22.51 8.88 2.68
N PRO A 179 -23.39 9.19 3.66
CA PRO A 179 -22.99 9.96 4.84
C PRO A 179 -21.89 9.26 5.66
N VAL A 180 -21.92 7.92 5.72
CA VAL A 180 -20.95 7.14 6.48
C VAL A 180 -19.53 7.26 5.90
N VAL A 181 -19.41 7.39 4.58
CA VAL A 181 -18.11 7.54 3.90
C VAL A 181 -17.39 8.81 4.36
N THR A 182 -18.12 9.90 4.56
CA THR A 182 -17.55 11.17 5.05
C THR A 182 -16.95 11.03 6.45
N TYR A 183 -17.66 10.36 7.37
CA TYR A 183 -17.14 10.10 8.72
C TYR A 183 -15.95 9.15 8.69
N MET A 184 -15.99 8.17 7.79
CA MET A 184 -14.88 7.26 7.55
C MET A 184 -13.63 7.98 7.02
N MET A 185 -13.76 8.99 6.17
CA MET A 185 -12.61 9.81 5.76
C MET A 185 -11.95 10.53 6.95
N LEU A 186 -12.73 11.05 7.90
CA LEU A 186 -12.20 11.64 9.13
C LEU A 186 -11.45 10.58 9.97
N GLY A 187 -12.03 9.38 10.09
CA GLY A 187 -11.39 8.24 10.74
C GLY A 187 -10.07 7.84 10.08
N PHE A 188 -10.01 7.84 8.75
CA PHE A 188 -8.79 7.57 7.99
C PHE A 188 -7.70 8.59 8.28
N VAL A 189 -8.02 9.89 8.25
CA VAL A 189 -7.05 10.96 8.54
C VAL A 189 -6.53 10.84 9.98
N ALA A 190 -7.41 10.61 10.94
CA ALA A 190 -7.03 10.42 12.35
C ALA A 190 -6.14 9.18 12.53
N ALA A 191 -6.53 8.04 11.97
CA ALA A 191 -5.77 6.79 12.04
C ALA A 191 -4.38 6.91 11.40
N ASN A 192 -4.27 7.59 10.26
CA ASN A 192 -2.97 7.89 9.64
C ASN A 192 -2.12 8.83 10.51
N GLY A 193 -2.73 9.85 11.12
CA GLY A 193 -2.04 10.75 12.05
C GLY A 193 -1.44 9.99 13.23
N VAL A 194 -2.21 9.10 13.84
CA VAL A 194 -1.76 8.22 14.93
C VAL A 194 -0.65 7.28 14.45
N LEU A 195 -0.87 6.58 13.33
CA LEU A 195 0.11 5.67 12.75
C LEU A 195 1.45 6.38 12.47
N LEU A 196 1.40 7.57 11.85
CA LEU A 196 2.59 8.36 11.57
C LEU A 196 3.29 8.86 12.84
N SER A 197 2.53 9.15 13.91
CA SER A 197 3.05 9.56 15.21
C SER A 197 3.73 8.40 15.93
N CYS A 198 3.11 7.22 15.96
CA CYS A 198 3.70 6.00 16.52
C CYS A 198 4.97 5.58 15.77
N LEU A 199 5.06 5.87 14.47
CA LEU A 199 6.22 5.54 13.64
C LEU A 199 7.33 6.60 13.68
N ARG A 200 7.11 7.73 14.35
CA ARG A 200 8.10 8.81 14.49
C ARG A 200 9.19 8.35 15.47
N ARG A 201 10.44 8.26 15.02
CA ARG A 201 11.56 7.91 15.92
C ARG A 201 11.70 9.00 17.00
N PRO A 202 11.90 8.63 18.28
CA PRO A 202 12.40 9.59 19.24
C PRO A 202 13.74 10.13 18.73
N ARG A 203 13.90 11.45 18.67
CA ARG A 203 15.22 12.05 18.46
C ARG A 203 16.07 11.56 19.61
N LEU A 204 17.13 10.81 19.31
CA LEU A 204 18.16 10.57 20.30
C LEU A 204 18.72 11.95 20.69
N PRO A 205 18.91 12.23 21.99
CA PRO A 205 19.65 13.41 22.42
C PRO A 205 20.95 13.44 21.62
N GLN A 206 21.23 14.55 20.94
CA GLN A 206 22.56 14.72 20.38
C GLN A 206 23.51 14.68 21.57
N GLU A 207 24.42 13.71 21.61
CA GLU A 207 25.47 13.75 22.61
C GLU A 207 26.16 15.09 22.46
N PRO A 208 26.30 15.87 23.56
CA PRO A 208 26.91 17.18 23.50
C PRO A 208 28.28 16.99 22.87
N GLU A 209 28.45 17.59 21.69
CA GLU A 209 29.70 17.70 20.96
C GLU A 209 30.71 18.24 21.97
N SER A 210 31.56 17.34 22.47
CA SER A 210 32.48 17.63 23.56
C SER A 210 33.32 18.81 23.12
N ALA A 211 33.14 19.93 23.82
CA ALA A 211 33.90 21.16 23.67
C ALA A 211 35.39 20.83 23.56
N ALA A 212 35.96 21.11 22.38
CA ALA A 212 37.37 21.16 22.11
C ALA A 212 37.71 22.61 21.71
#